data_AF-A0A0R2KBZ8-F1
#
_entry.id   AF-A0A0R2KBZ8-F1
#
_cell.length_a   1.000
_cell.length_b   1.000
_cell.length_c   1.000
_cell.angle_alpha   90.00
_cell.angle_beta   90.00
_cell.angle_gamma   90.00
#
_symmetry.space_group_name_H-M   'P 1'
#
loop_
_entity.id
_entity.type
_entity.pdbx_description
1 polymer ?
#
loop_
_entity_poly.entity_id
_entity_poly.type
_entity_poly.pdbx_seq_one_letter_code
_entity_poly.pdbx_strand_id
1 'polypeptide(L)'
;MESWLFLALILVVALVGKNMSLIIATGVVMLFKLLPFTSKWLPTIQAKGINWGVTVISVAILIPIATGQIGFKDLIKTFNEKRPKIPVF
;
A
#
# COMPACT_ATOMS: atom_id res chain seq x y z
N MET A 1 18.35 -18.83 -0.43
CA MET A 1 18.71 -18.13 -1.69
C MET A 1 17.48 -17.60 -2.42
N GLU A 2 16.38 -18.38 -2.44
CA GLU A 2 15.10 -18.06 -3.11
C GLU A 2 14.54 -16.68 -2.77
N SER A 3 14.57 -16.29 -1.49
CA SER A 3 14.01 -15.03 -1.05
C SER A 3 14.81 -13.77 -1.47
N TRP A 4 16.03 -13.92 -2.02
CA TRP A 4 16.76 -12.80 -2.63
C TRP A 4 16.34 -12.60 -4.09
N LEU A 5 16.17 -13.69 -4.83
CA LEU A 5 15.65 -13.68 -6.19
C LEU A 5 14.23 -13.10 -6.25
N PHE A 6 13.38 -13.45 -5.28
CA PHE A 6 12.03 -12.90 -5.20
C PHE A 6 12.02 -11.38 -4.97
N LEU A 7 12.86 -10.88 -4.05
CA LEU A 7 12.99 -9.44 -3.83
C LEU A 7 13.56 -8.74 -5.06
N ALA A 8 14.54 -9.34 -5.75
CA ALA A 8 15.11 -8.79 -6.98
C ALA A 8 14.05 -8.70 -8.10
N LEU A 9 13.20 -9.72 -8.24
CA LEU A 9 12.09 -9.70 -9.17
C LEU A 9 11.11 -8.56 -8.85
N ILE A 10 10.72 -8.39 -7.58
CA ILE A 10 9.84 -7.28 -7.16
C ILE A 10 10.50 -5.93 -7.49
N LEU A 11 11.80 -5.78 -7.22
CA LEU A 11 12.51 -4.54 -7.52
C LEU A 11 12.52 -4.23 -9.02
N VAL A 12 12.73 -5.24 -9.88
CA VAL A 12 12.64 -5.09 -11.34
C VAL A 12 11.23 -4.65 -11.75
N VAL A 13 10.19 -5.29 -11.23
CA VAL A 13 8.79 -4.90 -11.49
C VAL A 13 8.52 -3.47 -11.03
N ALA A 14 9.04 -3.08 -9.86
CA ALA A 14 8.89 -1.73 -9.31
C ALA A 14 9.58 -0.67 -10.18
N LEU A 15 10.77 -0.97 -10.71
CA LEU A 15 11.52 -0.10 -11.62
C LEU A 15 10.81 0.05 -12.97
N VAL A 16 10.34 -1.05 -13.56
CA VAL A 16 9.58 -1.04 -14.82
C VAL A 16 8.27 -0.26 -14.65
N GLY A 17 7.57 -0.48 -13.54
CA GLY A 17 6.36 0.24 -13.17
C GLY A 17 6.61 1.69 -12.70
N LYS A 18 7.87 2.13 -12.61
CA LYS A 18 8.28 3.44 -12.07
C LYS A 18 7.62 3.77 -10.71
N ASN A 19 7.34 2.76 -9.90
CA ASN A 19 6.66 2.90 -8.63
C ASN A 19 7.69 3.19 -7.54
N MET A 20 7.95 4.48 -7.29
CA MET A 20 8.97 4.93 -6.33
C MET A 20 8.72 4.37 -4.92
N SER A 21 7.46 4.30 -4.49
CA SER A 21 7.09 3.73 -3.19
C SER A 21 7.51 2.26 -3.08
N LEU A 22 7.25 1.46 -4.12
CA LEU A 22 7.62 0.04 -4.12
C LEU A 22 9.14 -0.15 -4.24
N ILE A 23 9.82 0.67 -5.05
CA ILE A 23 11.30 0.65 -5.17
C ILE A 23 11.94 0.88 -3.80
N ILE A 24 11.50 1.92 -3.08
CA ILE A 24 12.01 2.25 -1.74
C ILE A 24 11.69 1.11 -0.77
N ALA A 25 10.45 0.61 -0.74
CA ALA A 25 10.05 -0.45 0.18
C ALA A 25 10.88 -1.73 -0.02
N THR A 26 11.06 -2.18 -1.26
CA THR A 26 11.86 -3.36 -1.57
C THR A 26 13.34 -3.15 -1.26
N GLY A 27 13.88 -1.97 -1.56
CA GLY A 27 15.27 -1.62 -1.24
C GLY A 27 15.55 -1.62 0.27
N VAL A 28 14.64 -1.04 1.07
CA VAL A 28 14.74 -1.05 2.54
C VAL A 28 14.69 -2.47 3.09
N VAL A 29 13.80 -3.32 2.59
CA VAL A 29 13.71 -4.72 3.02
C VAL A 29 14.97 -5.50 2.64
N MET A 30 15.52 -5.28 1.44
CA MET A 30 16.80 -5.86 1.04
C MET A 30 17.95 -5.42 1.96
N LEU A 31 18.03 -4.13 2.29
CA LEU A 31 19.05 -3.59 3.18
C LEU A 31 18.97 -4.21 4.58
N PHE A 32 17.76 -4.31 5.15
CA PHE A 32 17.56 -4.97 6.43
C PHE A 32 17.90 -6.45 6.41
N LYS A 33 17.74 -7.11 5.26
CA LYS A 33 18.10 -8.52 5.09
C LYS A 33 19.60 -8.76 4.98
N LEU A 34 20.39 -7.76 4.55
CA LEU A 34 21.85 -7.80 4.58
C LEU A 34 22.40 -7.76 6.01
N LEU A 35 21.64 -7.19 6.95
CA LEU A 35 22.04 -7.06 8.36
C LEU A 35 21.65 -8.32 9.15
N PRO A 36 22.61 -9.11 9.67
CA PRO A 36 22.32 -10.38 10.36
C PRO A 36 21.56 -10.21 11.69
N PHE A 37 21.65 -9.03 12.32
CA PHE A 37 21.04 -8.74 13.62
C PHE A 37 19.57 -8.27 13.53
N THR A 38 19.07 -7.98 12.34
CA THR A 38 17.71 -7.41 12.15
C THR A 38 16.62 -8.47 12.20
N SER A 39 16.98 -9.76 12.21
CA SER A 39 16.04 -10.89 12.33
C SER A 39 15.10 -10.80 13.54
N LYS A 40 15.57 -10.25 14.67
CA LYS A 40 14.73 -10.01 15.87
C LYS A 40 13.86 -8.76 15.79
N TRP A 41 14.27 -7.78 14.98
CA TRP A 41 13.60 -6.47 14.88
C TRP A 41 12.56 -6.44 13.77
N LEU A 42 12.77 -7.20 12.69
CA LEU A 42 11.87 -7.31 11.54
C LEU A 42 10.42 -7.62 11.95
N PRO A 43 10.12 -8.59 12.86
CA PRO A 43 8.76 -8.87 13.28
C PRO A 43 8.10 -7.68 13.99
N THR A 44 8.85 -6.97 14.85
CA THR A 44 8.34 -5.79 15.55
C THR A 44 8.11 -4.62 14.60
N ILE A 45 9.05 -4.38 13.68
CA ILE A 45 8.93 -3.35 12.64
C ILE A 45 7.74 -3.67 11.74
N GLN A 46 7.54 -4.92 11.36
CA GLN A 46 6.40 -5.36 10.56
C GLN A 46 5.08 -5.12 11.30
N ALA A 47 4.95 -5.61 12.54
CA ALA A 47 3.71 -5.47 13.30
C ALA A 47 3.35 -4.00 13.57
N LYS A 48 4.32 -3.20 14.03
CA LYS A 48 4.10 -1.77 14.27
C LYS A 48 3.90 -1.02 12.95
N GLY A 49 4.70 -1.31 11.93
CA GLY A 49 4.63 -0.67 10.61
C GLY A 49 3.28 -0.89 9.93
N ILE A 50 2.71 -2.10 10.02
CA ILE A 50 1.36 -2.38 9.51
C ILE A 50 0.31 -1.58 10.30
N ASN A 51 0.38 -1.55 11.63
CA ASN A 51 -0.59 -0.79 12.44
C ASN A 51 -0.57 0.70 12.06
N TRP A 52 0.61 1.32 12.07
CA TRP A 52 0.79 2.72 11.64
C TRP A 52 0.35 2.95 10.19
N GLY A 53 0.73 2.05 9.27
CA GLY A 53 0.37 2.15 7.86
C GLY A 53 -1.14 2.09 7.63
N VAL A 54 -1.83 1.15 8.27
CA VAL A 54 -3.29 1.03 8.20
C VAL A 54 -3.95 2.27 8.79
N THR A 55 -3.49 2.76 9.95
CA THR A 55 -4.04 4.01 10.51
C THR A 55 -3.92 5.18 9.54
N VAL A 56 -2.76 5.37 8.90
CA VAL A 56 -2.56 6.46 7.93
C VAL A 56 -3.47 6.29 6.70
N ILE A 57 -3.59 5.08 6.17
CA ILE A 57 -4.50 4.79 5.04
C ILE A 57 -5.96 5.05 5.45
N SER A 58 -6.37 4.62 6.63
CA SER A 58 -7.72 4.85 7.15
C SER A 58 -8.02 6.35 7.29
N VAL A 59 -7.09 7.14 7.83
CA VAL A 59 -7.25 8.60 7.88
C VAL A 59 -7.40 9.18 6.48
N ALA A 60 -6.55 8.79 5.53
CA ALA A 60 -6.63 9.26 4.14
C ALA A 60 -7.99 8.97 3.50
N ILE A 61 -8.58 7.79 3.77
CA ILE A 61 -9.92 7.43 3.30
C ILE A 61 -11.02 8.27 3.98
N LEU A 62 -10.85 8.65 5.26
CA LEU A 62 -11.84 9.43 6.00
C LEU A 62 -11.80 10.94 5.69
N ILE A 63 -10.66 11.49 5.23
CA ILE A 63 -10.53 12.91 4.86
C ILE A 63 -11.59 13.39 3.85
N PRO A 64 -11.86 12.72 2.70
CA PRO A 64 -12.88 13.21 1.76
C PRO A 64 -14.30 13.21 2.35
N ILE A 65 -14.57 12.35 3.34
CA ILE A 65 -15.84 12.33 4.08
C ILE A 65 -15.89 13.53 5.05
N ALA A 66 -14.82 13.75 5.82
CA ALA A 66 -14.74 14.85 6.79
C ALA A 66 -14.71 16.25 6.15
N THR A 67 -14.16 16.36 4.93
CA THR A 67 -14.09 17.61 4.16
C THR A 67 -15.35 17.89 3.35
N GLY A 68 -16.35 17.00 3.40
CA GLY A 68 -17.61 17.16 2.67
C GLY A 68 -17.52 16.92 1.16
N GLN A 69 -16.40 16.38 0.66
CA GLN A 69 -16.26 15.98 -0.75
C GLN A 69 -17.13 14.76 -1.08
N ILE A 70 -17.42 13.92 -0.09
CA ILE A 70 -18.29 12.74 -0.21
C ILE A 70 -19.37 12.83 0.88
N GLY A 71 -20.62 13.08 0.47
CA GLY A 71 -21.76 13.13 1.38
C GLY A 71 -22.39 11.75 1.61
N PHE A 72 -23.20 11.62 2.67
CA PHE A 72 -23.97 10.40 2.97
C PHE A 72 -24.91 10.00 1.81
N LYS A 73 -25.41 10.99 1.05
CA LYS A 73 -26.23 10.76 -0.14
C LYS A 73 -25.44 10.11 -1.28
N ASP A 74 -24.16 10.45 -1.44
CA ASP A 74 -23.29 9.87 -2.46
C ASP A 74 -22.96 8.42 -2.13
N LEU A 75 -22.68 8.13 -0.85
CA LEU A 75 -22.47 6.76 -0.36
C LEU A 75 -23.68 5.85 -0.62
N ILE A 76 -24.90 6.32 -0.28
CA ILE A 76 -26.14 5.58 -0.56
C ILE A 76 -26.39 5.43 -2.06
N LYS A 77 -26.09 6.47 -2.84
CA LYS A 77 -26.23 6.43 -4.30
C LYS A 77 -25.31 5.38 -4.91
N THR A 78 -24.04 5.29 -4.50
CA THR A 78 -23.11 4.25 -4.98
C THR A 78 -23.59 2.84 -4.66
N PHE A 79 -24.20 2.62 -3.49
CA PHE A 79 -24.73 1.31 -3.12
C PHE A 79 -26.01 0.93 -3.89
N ASN A 80 -26.81 1.92 -4.28
CA ASN A 80 -28.03 1.74 -5.06
C ASN A 80 -27.82 1.78 -6.59
N GLU A 81 -26.65 2.24 -7.05
CA GLU A 81 -26.30 2.32 -8.48
C GLU A 81 -26.03 0.90 -9.02
N LYS A 82 -27.10 0.21 -9.46
CA LYS A 82 -27.05 -1.17 -9.98
C LYS A 82 -26.50 -1.34 -11.40
N ARG A 83 -25.83 -0.34 -11.98
CA ARG A 83 -25.18 -0.49 -13.30
C ARG A 83 -23.82 0.23 -13.34
N PRO A 84 -22.73 -0.46 -13.69
CA PRO A 84 -21.55 0.24 -14.21
C PRO A 84 -21.99 0.90 -15.52
N LYS A 85 -22.05 2.23 -15.53
CA LYS A 85 -22.17 2.98 -16.79
C LYS A 85 -20.84 2.79 -17.51
N ILE A 86 -20.81 1.84 -18.44
CA ILE A 86 -19.68 1.69 -19.35
C ILE A 86 -19.59 3.02 -20.10
N PRO A 87 -18.49 3.79 -19.97
CA PRO A 87 -18.32 4.98 -20.79
C PRO A 87 -18.24 4.52 -22.24
N VAL A 88 -19.26 4.85 -23.03
CA VAL A 88 -19.20 4.73 -24.48
C VAL A 88 -18.37 5.93 -24.92
N PHE A 89 -17.11 5.68 -25.28
CA PHE A 89 -16.27 6.65 -25.98
C PHE A 89 -16.83 6.94 -27.37
#